data_AF-A0A1S2LU87-F1
#
_entry.id   AF-A0A1S2LU87-F1
#
_cell.length_a   1.000
_cell.length_b   1.000
_cell.length_c   1.000
_cell.angle_alpha   90.00
_cell.angle_beta   90.00
_cell.angle_gamma   90.00
#
_symmetry.space_group_name_H-M   'P 1'
#
loop_
_entity.id
_entity.type
_entity.pdbx_description
1 polymer ?
#
loop_
_entity_poly.entity_id
_entity_poly.type
_entity_poly.pdbx_seq_one_letter_code
_entity_poly.pdbx_strand_id
1 'polypeptide(L)'
;MKKRLTFLLVGFLCLNLSISTFPLALNSFTTEILMHKLVFEPFKWLGSILLFISGFFTISRLIKMISENVTKQNSFNREALWIALIILGFIFIAFNNFLVSIAAFVFSAFYGIMDANVHRKSRYYNN
;
A
#
# COMPACT_ATOMS: atom_id res chain seq x y z
N MET A 1 -7.81 13.69 11.02
CA MET A 1 -8.04 12.28 11.41
C MET A 1 -8.89 11.52 10.40
N LYS A 2 -10.12 11.95 10.06
CA LYS A 2 -11.01 11.24 9.11
C LYS A 2 -10.33 10.86 7.78
N LYS A 3 -9.60 11.79 7.14
CA LYS A 3 -8.87 11.52 5.88
C LYS A 3 -7.78 10.45 5.98
N ARG A 4 -7.10 10.33 7.13
CA ARG A 4 -6.04 9.32 7.31
C ARG A 4 -6.62 7.92 7.47
N LEU A 5 -7.70 7.81 8.24
CA LEU A 5 -8.45 6.57 8.39
C LEU A 5 -8.99 6.09 7.03
N THR A 6 -9.54 6.98 6.21
CA THR A 6 -10.04 6.60 4.87
C THR A 6 -8.91 6.13 3.97
N PHE A 7 -7.75 6.79 3.95
CA PHE A 7 -6.61 6.32 3.17
C PHE A 7 -6.08 4.97 3.65
N LEU A 8 -6.06 4.75 4.98
CA LEU A 8 -5.65 3.47 5.55
C LEU A 8 -6.62 2.36 5.12
N LEU A 9 -7.93 2.55 5.35
CA LEU A 9 -8.96 1.54 5.03
C LEU A 9 -9.03 1.24 3.53
N VAL A 10 -9.06 2.28 2.68
CA VAL A 10 -9.12 2.10 1.22
C VAL A 10 -7.83 1.45 0.71
N GLY A 11 -6.67 1.88 1.21
CA GLY A 11 -5.38 1.33 0.81
C GLY A 11 -5.27 -0.17 1.12
N PHE A 12 -5.59 -0.56 2.36
CA PHE A 12 -5.56 -1.97 2.77
C PHE A 12 -6.63 -2.81 2.07
N LEU A 13 -7.83 -2.26 1.84
CA LEU A 13 -8.88 -2.96 1.11
C LEU A 13 -8.47 -3.22 -0.34
N CYS A 14 -7.86 -2.24 -1.02
CA CYS A 14 -7.34 -2.41 -2.38
C CYS A 14 -6.21 -3.44 -2.44
N LEU A 15 -5.26 -3.41 -1.50
CA LEU A 15 -4.19 -4.42 -1.45
C LEU A 15 -4.74 -5.82 -1.19
N ASN A 16 -5.71 -5.96 -0.28
CA ASN A 16 -6.31 -7.25 0.04
C ASN A 16 -7.08 -7.83 -1.16
N LEU A 17 -7.86 -6.98 -1.87
CA LEU A 17 -8.55 -7.38 -3.09
C LEU A 17 -7.58 -7.72 -4.22
N SER A 18 -6.47 -7.01 -4.34
CA SER A 18 -5.42 -7.31 -5.32
C SER A 18 -4.83 -8.71 -5.08
N ILE A 19 -4.51 -9.05 -3.84
CA ILE A 19 -3.93 -10.35 -3.48
C ILE A 19 -4.93 -11.47 -3.69
N SER A 20 -6.20 -11.28 -3.33
CA SER A 20 -7.23 -12.31 -3.54
C SER A 20 -7.61 -12.51 -5.01
N THR A 21 -7.39 -11.51 -5.86
CA THR A 21 -7.64 -11.60 -7.31
C THR A 21 -6.43 -12.04 -8.12
N PHE A 22 -5.24 -12.11 -7.51
CA PHE A 22 -4.04 -12.63 -8.15
C PHE A 22 -4.25 -14.12 -8.47
N PRO A 23 -4.16 -14.53 -9.76
CA PRO A 23 -4.36 -15.92 -10.11
C PRO A 23 -3.20 -16.77 -9.58
N LEU A 24 -3.46 -17.52 -8.52
CA LEU A 24 -2.59 -18.60 -8.05
C LEU A 24 -2.79 -19.79 -8.98
N ALA A 25 -1.87 -19.97 -9.91
CA ALA A 25 -2.00 -20.81 -11.11
C ALA A 25 -2.10 -22.33 -10.89
N LEU A 26 -2.43 -22.83 -9.69
CA LEU A 26 -2.25 -24.25 -9.35
C LEU A 26 -3.52 -25.11 -9.28
N ASN A 27 -4.70 -24.57 -9.58
CA ASN A 27 -5.93 -25.37 -9.51
C ASN A 27 -6.39 -25.82 -10.91
N SER A 28 -6.26 -27.14 -11.10
CA SER A 28 -6.91 -28.06 -12.05
C SER A 28 -7.16 -27.56 -13.48
N PHE A 29 -6.36 -28.08 -14.42
CA PHE A 29 -6.64 -28.03 -15.85
C PHE A 29 -7.80 -28.98 -16.19
N THR A 30 -9.04 -28.49 -16.19
CA THR A 30 -10.17 -29.14 -16.86
C THR A 30 -10.51 -28.39 -18.14
N THR A 31 -10.85 -29.13 -19.20
CA THR A 31 -11.04 -28.62 -20.57
C THR A 31 -12.17 -27.62 -20.71
N GLU A 32 -13.25 -27.75 -19.92
CA GLU A 32 -14.37 -26.79 -19.92
C GLU A 32 -14.01 -25.43 -19.29
N ILE A 33 -12.97 -25.38 -18.45
CA ILE A 33 -12.52 -24.15 -17.78
C ILE A 33 -11.51 -23.39 -18.65
N LEU A 34 -10.98 -24.00 -19.71
CA LEU A 34 -9.84 -23.48 -20.44
C LEU A 34 -10.14 -22.18 -21.21
N MET A 35 -11.30 -22.07 -21.87
CA MET A 35 -11.72 -20.84 -22.55
C MET A 35 -12.05 -19.70 -21.56
N HIS A 36 -12.73 -20.03 -20.46
CA HIS A 36 -13.00 -19.04 -19.41
C HIS A 36 -11.70 -18.57 -18.75
N LYS A 37 -10.74 -19.47 -18.54
CA LYS A 37 -9.42 -19.15 -17.98
C LYS A 37 -8.64 -18.27 -18.95
N LEU A 38 -8.57 -18.59 -20.24
CA LEU A 38 -7.84 -17.79 -21.24
C LEU A 38 -8.42 -16.38 -21.43
N VAL A 39 -9.75 -16.25 -21.46
CA VAL A 39 -10.39 -14.95 -21.71
C VAL A 39 -10.37 -14.08 -20.46
N PHE A 40 -10.63 -14.64 -19.27
CA PHE A 40 -10.78 -13.85 -18.04
C PHE A 40 -9.52 -13.76 -17.16
N GLU A 41 -8.52 -14.64 -17.29
CA GLU A 41 -7.25 -14.49 -16.56
C GLU A 41 -6.55 -13.16 -16.84
N PRO A 42 -6.39 -12.71 -18.11
CA PRO A 42 -5.72 -11.46 -18.40
C PRO A 42 -6.40 -10.26 -17.73
N PHE A 43 -7.74 -10.23 -17.71
CA PHE A 43 -8.50 -9.19 -17.03
C PHE A 43 -8.38 -9.25 -15.51
N LYS A 44 -8.35 -10.45 -14.91
CA LYS A 44 -8.09 -10.62 -13.47
C LYS A 44 -6.69 -10.14 -13.10
N TRP A 45 -5.69 -10.47 -13.92
CA TRP A 45 -4.32 -10.02 -13.74
C TRP A 45 -4.21 -8.50 -13.82
N LEU A 46 -4.81 -7.91 -14.85
CA LEU A 46 -4.86 -6.46 -15.03
C LEU A 46 -5.58 -5.77 -13.86
N GLY A 47 -6.74 -6.26 -13.46
CA GLY A 47 -7.52 -5.72 -12.35
C GLY A 47 -6.78 -5.81 -11.01
N SER A 48 -6.12 -6.94 -10.75
CA SER A 48 -5.28 -7.15 -9.57
C SER A 48 -4.11 -6.15 -9.52
N ILE A 49 -3.46 -5.89 -10.66
CA ILE A 49 -2.36 -4.92 -10.75
C ILE A 49 -2.86 -3.49 -10.54
N LEU A 50 -3.98 -3.11 -11.14
CA LEU A 50 -4.56 -1.77 -10.94
C LEU A 50 -4.96 -1.54 -9.47
N LEU A 51 -5.55 -2.56 -8.82
CA LEU A 51 -5.87 -2.52 -7.40
C LEU A 51 -4.60 -2.46 -6.54
N PHE A 52 -3.55 -3.20 -6.91
CA PHE A 52 -2.26 -3.15 -6.25
C PHE A 52 -1.69 -1.73 -6.27
N ILE A 53 -1.60 -1.14 -7.47
CA ILE A 53 -1.06 0.21 -7.70
C ILE A 53 -1.89 1.25 -6.93
N SER A 54 -3.21 1.15 -6.97
CA SER A 54 -4.10 2.04 -6.22
C SER A 54 -3.90 1.94 -4.71
N GLY A 55 -3.86 0.70 -4.17
CA GLY A 55 -3.63 0.45 -2.75
C GLY A 55 -2.27 0.96 -2.28
N PHE A 56 -1.23 0.67 -3.08
CA PHE A 56 0.14 1.16 -2.91
C PHE A 56 0.19 2.69 -2.84
N PHE A 57 -0.35 3.41 -3.84
CA PHE A 57 -0.31 4.88 -3.85
C PHE A 57 -1.06 5.48 -2.66
N THR A 58 -2.16 4.86 -2.25
CA THR A 58 -2.98 5.33 -1.14
C THR A 58 -2.24 5.22 0.19
N ILE A 59 -1.59 4.08 0.45
CA ILE A 59 -0.76 3.87 1.65
C ILE A 59 0.48 4.76 1.60
N SER A 60 1.10 4.90 0.43
CA SER A 60 2.29 5.74 0.28
C SER A 60 2.00 7.21 0.58
N ARG A 61 0.84 7.74 0.15
CA ARG A 61 0.37 9.08 0.56
C ARG A 61 0.15 9.20 2.06
N LEU A 62 -0.35 8.16 2.73
CA LEU A 62 -0.49 8.15 4.18
C LEU A 62 0.88 8.21 4.88
N ILE A 63 1.85 7.44 4.39
CA ILE A 63 3.24 7.43 4.90
C ILE A 63 3.88 8.81 4.70
N LYS A 64 3.71 9.44 3.53
CA LYS A 64 4.13 10.83 3.30
C LYS A 64 3.56 11.79 4.32
N MET A 65 2.24 11.75 4.54
CA MET A 65 1.59 12.61 5.53
C MET A 65 2.15 12.41 6.94
N ILE A 66 2.41 11.16 7.34
CA ILE A 66 3.00 10.83 8.65
C ILE A 66 4.43 11.37 8.74
N SER A 67 5.27 11.07 7.74
CA SER A 67 6.66 11.53 7.66
C SER A 67 6.79 13.05 7.75
N GLU A 68 5.93 13.79 7.04
CA GLU A 68 5.90 15.25 7.10
C GLU A 68 5.51 15.79 8.49
N ASN A 69 4.60 15.15 9.22
CA ASN A 69 4.26 15.64 10.57
C ASN A 69 5.33 15.31 11.60
N VAL A 70 5.93 14.12 11.50
CA VAL A 70 7.05 13.74 12.36
C VAL A 70 8.20 14.73 12.20
N THR A 71 8.54 15.09 10.96
CA THR A 71 9.64 16.04 10.66
C THR A 71 9.28 17.51 10.98
N LYS A 72 8.07 17.97 10.70
CA LYS A 72 7.68 19.39 10.88
C LYS A 72 7.27 19.75 12.31
N GLN A 73 6.54 18.85 13.00
CA GLN A 73 5.89 19.11 14.28
C GLN A 73 6.54 18.35 15.46
N ASN A 74 7.59 17.56 15.20
CA ASN A 74 8.29 16.73 16.18
C ASN A 74 7.35 15.86 17.03
N SER A 75 6.19 15.48 16.46
CA SER A 75 5.10 14.81 17.17
C SER A 75 5.20 13.30 17.04
N PHE A 76 6.38 12.73 17.28
CA PHE A 76 6.66 11.30 17.08
C PHE A 76 5.69 10.40 17.85
N ASN A 77 5.47 10.69 19.14
CA ASN A 77 4.57 9.90 19.99
C ASN A 77 3.13 9.83 19.46
N ARG A 78 2.64 10.89 18.81
CA ARG A 78 1.28 10.93 18.24
C ARG A 78 1.17 10.14 16.94
N GLU A 79 2.26 10.10 16.18
CA GLU A 79 2.32 9.40 14.89
C GLU A 79 2.73 7.92 15.03
N ALA A 80 3.34 7.53 16.15
CA ALA A 80 3.71 6.15 16.46
C ALA A 80 2.52 5.18 16.40
N LEU A 81 1.33 5.61 16.84
CA LEU A 81 0.10 4.81 16.73
C LEU A 81 -0.25 4.53 15.26
N TRP A 82 -0.11 5.51 14.37
CA TRP A 82 -0.38 5.32 12.94
C TRP A 82 0.65 4.41 12.27
N ILE A 83 1.91 4.54 12.64
CA ILE A 83 2.98 3.64 12.18
C ILE A 83 2.67 2.20 12.61
N ALA A 84 2.29 2.00 13.88
CA ALA A 84 1.91 0.69 14.40
C ALA A 84 0.70 0.10 13.65
N LEU A 85 -0.33 0.90 13.36
CA LEU A 85 -1.49 0.46 12.56
C LEU A 85 -1.11 0.06 11.14
N ILE A 86 -0.21 0.79 10.49
CA ILE A 86 0.29 0.44 9.15
C ILE A 86 1.04 -0.90 9.20
N ILE A 87 1.97 -1.06 10.14
CA ILE A 87 2.73 -2.30 10.31
C ILE A 87 1.79 -3.48 10.56
N LEU A 88 0.83 -3.31 11.46
CA LEU A 88 -0.15 -4.35 11.79
C LEU A 88 -1.02 -4.73 10.58
N GLY A 89 -1.40 -3.77 9.74
CA GLY A 89 -2.13 -4.06 8.50
C GLY A 89 -1.29 -4.86 7.49
N PHE A 90 0.01 -4.56 7.35
CA PHE A 90 0.90 -5.35 6.49
C PHE A 90 1.17 -6.75 7.04
N ILE A 91 1.24 -6.91 8.37
CA ILE A 91 1.31 -8.23 9.01
C ILE A 91 0.07 -9.05 8.67
N PHE A 92 -1.13 -8.45 8.74
CA PHE A 92 -2.37 -9.15 8.38
C PHE A 92 -2.36 -9.61 6.91
N ILE A 93 -1.90 -8.75 5.99
CA ILE A 93 -1.77 -9.09 4.58
C ILE A 93 -0.71 -10.18 4.34
N ALA A 94 0.37 -10.19 5.12
CA ALA A 94 1.47 -11.14 4.96
C ALA A 94 1.04 -12.60 5.18
N PHE A 95 -0.02 -12.85 5.96
CA PHE A 95 -0.61 -14.18 6.10
C PHE A 95 -1.21 -14.72 4.80
N ASN A 96 -1.68 -13.85 3.90
CA ASN A 96 -2.22 -14.28 2.59
C ASN A 96 -1.10 -14.49 1.57
N ASN A 97 -0.19 -13.52 1.45
CA ASN A 97 0.95 -13.63 0.54
C ASN A 97 2.13 -12.79 1.06
N PHE A 98 3.10 -13.48 1.65
CA PHE A 98 4.26 -12.86 2.29
C PHE A 98 5.12 -12.04 1.31
N LEU A 99 5.39 -12.58 0.11
CA LEU A 99 6.22 -11.91 -0.90
C LEU A 99 5.57 -10.63 -1.40
N VAL A 100 4.28 -10.67 -1.73
CA VAL A 100 3.54 -9.49 -2.21
C VAL A 100 3.42 -8.44 -1.10
N SER A 101 3.19 -8.87 0.15
CA SER A 101 3.11 -7.96 1.30
C SER A 101 4.43 -7.21 1.53
N ILE A 102 5.56 -7.92 1.50
CA ILE A 102 6.88 -7.29 1.66
C ILE A 102 7.16 -6.32 0.52
N ALA A 103 6.94 -6.73 -0.73
CA ALA A 103 7.14 -5.86 -1.88
C ALA A 103 6.28 -4.59 -1.75
N ALA A 104 4.99 -4.75 -1.43
CA ALA A 104 4.08 -3.63 -1.21
C ALA A 104 4.56 -2.72 -0.07
N PHE A 105 4.99 -3.28 1.06
CA PHE A 105 5.49 -2.52 2.20
C PHE A 105 6.72 -1.69 1.83
N VAL A 106 7.74 -2.34 1.27
CA VAL A 106 9.00 -1.71 0.87
C VAL A 106 8.72 -0.59 -0.13
N PHE A 107 8.02 -0.88 -1.22
CA PHE A 107 7.71 0.16 -2.21
C PHE A 107 6.93 1.31 -1.58
N SER A 108 5.87 1.03 -0.80
CA SER A 108 5.00 2.06 -0.22
C SER A 108 5.78 2.99 0.71
N ALA A 109 6.65 2.41 1.54
CA ALA A 109 7.50 3.13 2.48
C ALA A 109 8.54 3.98 1.75
N PHE A 110 9.30 3.38 0.83
CA PHE A 110 10.31 4.10 0.05
C PHE A 110 9.70 5.26 -0.74
N TYR A 111 8.62 5.00 -1.48
CA TYR A 111 7.96 6.04 -2.28
C TYR A 111 7.35 7.14 -1.40
N GLY A 112 6.77 6.77 -0.26
CA GLY A 112 6.11 7.72 0.64
C GLY A 112 7.09 8.61 1.38
N ILE A 113 8.26 8.07 1.74
CA ILE A 113 9.36 8.82 2.35
C ILE A 113 10.04 9.71 1.30
N MET A 114 10.29 9.21 0.09
CA MET A 114 10.92 9.97 -1.00
C MET A 114 10.08 11.18 -1.42
N ASP A 115 8.76 11.01 -1.51
CA ASP A 115 7.84 12.10 -1.87
C ASP A 115 7.55 13.05 -0.69
N ALA A 116 7.99 12.72 0.53
CA ALA A 116 7.87 13.62 1.67
C ALA A 116 8.76 14.85 1.45
N ASN A 117 8.16 16.03 1.42
CA ASN A 117 8.89 17.28 1.22
C ASN A 117 9.60 17.67 2.52
N VAL A 118 10.74 17.03 2.80
CA VAL A 118 11.61 17.32 3.97
C VAL A 118 12.37 18.65 3.78
N HIS A 119 12.40 19.20 2.56
CA HIS A 119 13.11 20.42 2.23
C HIS A 119 12.24 21.68 2.38
N ARG A 120 12.16 22.27 3.59
CA ARG A 120 11.88 23.72 3.77
C ARG A 120 12.04 24.22 5.21
N LYS A 121 13.24 24.12 5.78
CA LYS A 121 13.55 24.86 7.02
C LYS A 121 14.95 25.48 7.08
N SER A 122 15.58 25.78 5.94
CA SER A 122 16.95 26.36 5.93
C SER A 122 17.11 27.74 5.26
N ARG A 123 16.05 28.51 4.99
CA ARG A 123 16.19 29.80 4.26
C ARG A 123 15.55 31.04 4.90
N TYR A 124 15.33 31.06 6.22
CA TYR A 124 14.81 32.27 6.89
C TYR A 124 15.41 32.52 8.28
N TYR A 125 16.66 32.11 8.51
CA TYR A 125 17.43 32.49 9.70
C TYR A 125 18.81 33.03 9.30
N ASN A 126 18.81 33.97 8.36
CA ASN A 126 19.90 34.90 8.12
C ASN A 126 19.31 36.12 7.43
N ASN A 127 18.88 37.08 8.24
CA ASN A 127 18.98 38.54 8.04
C ASN A 127 18.28 39.22 9.20
#